data_AF-J3CSX2-F1
#
_entry.id   AF-J3CSX2-F1
#
_cell.length_a   1.000
_cell.length_b   1.000
_cell.length_c   1.000
_cell.angle_alpha   90.00
_cell.angle_beta   90.00
_cell.angle_gamma   90.00
#
_symmetry.space_group_name_H-M   'P 1'
#
loop_
_entity.id
_entity.type
_entity.pdbx_description
1 polymer ?
#
loop_
_entity_poly.entity_id
_entity_poly.type
_entity_poly.pdbx_seq_one_letter_code
_entity_poly.pdbx_strand_id
1 'polypeptide(L)'
;MMKAQSPPHSPQRRRLLAASTRLAIGGAAWFALSGAQAQPSYTVTTAQLQDAVARRFPLRKRANGILDITVQAPQLRMMPEQNRLGAVMAVEAGGQSLRRAYPGTFDLDFALRYQASDMTIRAHELRVNTLQFEGVPPEVSLLLASYGPQLAEQALQGAVLHTLKPQDLALPDSMGVQPGSITVTARGLVIAFVNKPMS
;
A
#
# COMPACT_ATOMS: atom_id res chain seq x y z
N MET A 1 46.62 -62.62 -14.84
CA MET A 1 45.88 -61.33 -14.81
C MET A 1 46.07 -60.69 -13.45
N MET A 2 46.40 -59.40 -13.47
CA MET A 2 46.71 -58.45 -12.38
C MET A 2 46.42 -58.84 -10.92
N LYS A 3 47.46 -58.75 -10.08
CA LYS A 3 47.62 -57.58 -9.19
C LYS A 3 49.05 -57.49 -8.66
N ALA A 4 49.72 -56.38 -8.96
CA ALA A 4 50.99 -56.01 -8.37
C ALA A 4 50.76 -55.51 -6.94
N GLN A 5 51.49 -56.08 -5.99
CA GLN A 5 51.58 -55.63 -4.61
C GLN A 5 53.06 -55.36 -4.33
N SER A 6 53.38 -54.11 -3.99
CA SER A 6 54.71 -53.66 -3.58
C SER A 6 54.62 -52.98 -2.20
N PRO A 7 55.70 -52.98 -1.40
CA PRO A 7 55.65 -53.11 0.05
C PRO A 7 56.17 -51.83 0.76
N PRO A 8 56.86 -51.87 1.93
CA PRO A 8 56.27 -51.57 3.23
C PRO A 8 56.91 -50.37 3.96
N HIS A 9 56.30 -50.04 5.10
CA HIS A 9 56.78 -49.30 6.29
C HIS A 9 58.09 -48.50 6.25
N SER A 10 58.01 -47.26 6.75
CA SER A 10 58.94 -46.85 7.79
C SER A 10 58.24 -46.04 8.90
N PRO A 11 58.70 -46.17 10.16
CA PRO A 11 58.05 -45.64 11.35
C PRO A 11 58.73 -44.35 11.81
N GLN A 12 58.00 -43.45 12.48
CA GLN A 12 58.65 -42.48 13.37
C GLN A 12 57.90 -42.37 14.69
N ARG A 13 58.34 -43.25 15.58
CA ARG A 13 58.26 -43.07 17.04
C ARG A 13 59.03 -41.80 17.42
N ARG A 14 58.45 -41.00 18.31
CA ARG A 14 58.93 -40.73 19.69
C ARG A 14 58.17 -39.51 20.24
N ARG A 15 57.39 -39.70 21.32
CA ARG A 15 57.78 -39.38 22.72
C ARG A 15 57.83 -37.85 22.91
N LEU A 16 57.12 -37.20 23.82
CA LEU A 16 56.60 -37.57 25.13
C LEU A 16 55.68 -36.43 25.63
N LEU A 17 54.78 -36.78 26.55
CA LEU A 17 54.34 -36.01 27.73
C LEU A 17 53.78 -34.59 27.53
N ALA A 18 52.50 -34.40 27.85
CA ALA A 18 52.12 -33.77 29.13
C ALA A 18 50.60 -33.67 29.23
N ALA A 19 50.05 -34.30 30.27
CA ALA A 19 48.72 -34.01 30.75
C ALA A 19 48.73 -32.67 31.49
N SER A 20 47.78 -31.78 31.19
CA SER A 20 47.28 -30.83 32.19
C SER A 20 45.89 -30.34 31.81
N THR A 21 44.92 -30.76 32.61
CA THR A 21 43.56 -30.25 32.65
C THR A 21 43.57 -28.85 33.25
N ARG A 22 43.03 -27.85 32.55
CA ARG A 22 42.51 -26.63 33.19
C ARG A 22 41.23 -26.15 32.49
N LEU A 23 40.12 -26.28 33.21
CA LEU A 23 38.92 -25.47 33.03
C LEU A 23 39.27 -23.98 33.20
N ALA A 24 38.77 -23.12 32.32
CA ALA A 24 38.10 -21.88 32.72
C ALA A 24 37.55 -21.08 31.50
N ILE A 25 36.23 -20.93 31.50
CA ILE A 25 35.50 -19.65 31.40
C ILE A 25 35.72 -18.79 30.14
N GLY A 26 34.62 -18.62 29.39
CA GLY A 26 34.16 -17.27 29.08
C GLY A 26 34.27 -16.83 27.63
N GLY A 27 33.10 -16.63 27.02
CA GLY A 27 32.85 -15.40 26.27
C GLY A 27 33.41 -15.32 24.86
N ALA A 28 32.68 -15.90 23.91
CA ALA A 28 32.54 -15.31 22.59
C ALA A 28 31.17 -15.69 22.00
N ALA A 29 30.10 -15.39 22.73
CA ALA A 29 28.80 -15.18 22.08
C ALA A 29 28.96 -13.91 21.25
N TRP A 30 29.33 -14.08 19.98
CA TRP A 30 29.25 -13.02 19.00
C TRP A 30 27.77 -12.66 18.88
N PHE A 31 27.39 -11.59 19.57
CA PHE A 31 26.11 -10.94 19.37
C PHE A 31 26.04 -10.53 17.90
N ALA A 32 25.34 -11.32 17.09
CA ALA A 32 24.74 -10.85 15.87
C ALA A 32 23.60 -9.91 16.27
N LEU A 33 23.95 -8.69 16.70
CA LEU A 33 23.05 -7.57 16.65
C LEU A 33 22.91 -7.21 15.17
N SER A 34 22.10 -7.99 14.46
CA SER A 34 21.42 -7.51 13.26
C SER A 34 20.51 -6.40 13.73
N GLY A 35 21.09 -5.22 13.92
CA GLY A 35 20.35 -3.98 14.03
C GLY A 35 19.62 -3.83 12.71
N ALA A 36 18.38 -4.31 12.65
CA ALA A 36 17.41 -3.80 11.72
C ALA A 36 17.30 -2.31 12.03
N GLN A 37 18.16 -1.50 11.40
CA GLN A 37 18.02 -0.06 11.37
C GLN A 37 16.65 0.16 10.75
N ALA A 38 15.65 0.46 11.59
CA ALA A 38 14.31 0.73 11.13
C ALA A 38 14.43 1.90 10.14
N GLN A 39 14.21 1.62 8.85
CA GLN A 39 14.23 2.67 7.85
C GLN A 39 13.25 3.76 8.30
N PRO A 40 13.60 5.04 8.17
CA PRO A 40 12.67 6.12 8.43
C PRO A 40 11.38 5.85 7.64
N SER A 41 10.25 5.97 8.32
CA SER A 41 8.95 5.80 7.71
C SER A 41 7.93 6.72 8.35
N TYR A 42 6.88 7.02 7.58
CA TYR A 42 5.74 7.82 8.03
C TYR A 42 4.48 6.97 7.98
N THR A 43 3.68 7.02 9.04
CA THR A 43 2.47 6.20 9.16
C THR A 43 1.22 7.07 9.11
N VAL A 44 0.24 6.66 8.31
CA VAL A 44 -1.11 7.26 8.26
C VAL A 44 -2.10 6.20 8.73
N THR A 45 -2.91 6.48 9.74
CA THR A 45 -3.86 5.50 10.29
C THR A 45 -5.10 5.36 9.40
N THR A 46 -5.80 4.22 9.49
CA THR A 46 -7.08 4.03 8.79
C THR A 46 -8.09 5.13 9.10
N ALA A 47 -8.16 5.59 10.36
CA ALA A 47 -9.07 6.67 10.76
C ALA A 47 -8.71 8.00 10.09
N GLN A 48 -7.42 8.35 10.00
CA GLN A 48 -6.97 9.55 9.30
C GLN A 48 -7.31 9.50 7.81
N LEU A 49 -7.13 8.34 7.16
CA LEU A 49 -7.52 8.14 5.77
C LEU A 49 -9.02 8.30 5.57
N GLN A 50 -9.81 7.68 6.45
CA GLN A 50 -11.27 7.73 6.41
C GLN A 50 -11.78 9.17 6.56
N ASP A 51 -11.24 9.92 7.51
CA ASP A 51 -11.57 11.33 7.73
C ASP A 51 -11.18 12.21 6.55
N ALA A 52 -9.97 12.00 6.00
CA ALA A 52 -9.47 12.77 4.87
C ALA A 52 -10.37 12.61 3.63
N VAL A 53 -10.80 11.38 3.35
CA VAL A 53 -11.69 11.11 2.22
C VAL A 53 -13.09 11.66 2.49
N ALA A 54 -13.65 11.43 3.67
CA ALA A 54 -15.02 11.82 4.02
C ALA A 54 -15.28 13.33 3.86
N ARG A 55 -14.28 14.18 4.11
CA ARG A 55 -14.38 15.65 3.98
C ARG A 55 -14.78 16.15 2.59
N ARG A 56 -14.60 15.34 1.55
CA ARG A 56 -14.91 15.70 0.16
C ARG A 56 -16.34 15.36 -0.25
N PHE A 57 -17.05 14.61 0.58
CA PHE A 57 -18.37 14.09 0.26
C PHE A 57 -19.46 14.88 1.01
N PRO A 58 -20.69 14.91 0.46
CA PRO A 58 -21.14 14.25 -0.76
C PRO A 58 -20.60 14.91 -2.05
N LEU A 59 -20.35 14.09 -3.07
CA LEU A 59 -19.99 14.56 -4.41
C LEU A 59 -21.21 14.48 -5.32
N ARG A 60 -21.53 15.57 -6.01
CA ARG A 60 -22.61 15.60 -7.02
C ARG A 60 -22.03 15.72 -8.41
N LYS A 61 -22.41 14.83 -9.31
CA LYS A 61 -21.94 14.79 -10.70
C LYS A 61 -23.11 14.87 -11.66
N ARG A 62 -23.03 15.80 -12.60
CA ARG A 62 -23.99 15.89 -13.70
C ARG A 62 -23.43 15.12 -14.89
N ALA A 63 -24.11 14.05 -15.27
CA ALA A 63 -23.84 13.28 -16.47
C ALA A 63 -24.72 13.83 -17.60
N ASN A 64 -24.07 14.38 -18.63
CA ASN A 64 -24.70 14.92 -19.85
C ASN A 64 -25.80 15.98 -19.61
N GLY A 65 -25.81 16.63 -18.43
CA GLY A 65 -26.70 17.73 -18.08
C GLY A 65 -28.13 17.33 -17.66
N ILE A 66 -28.49 16.05 -17.74
CA ILE A 66 -29.87 15.60 -17.47
C ILE A 66 -29.94 14.52 -16.38
N LEU A 67 -28.84 13.80 -16.17
CA LEU A 67 -28.66 12.82 -15.12
C LEU A 67 -27.78 13.41 -14.02
N ASP A 68 -28.22 13.32 -12.77
CA ASP A 68 -27.45 13.71 -11.59
C ASP A 68 -27.12 12.47 -10.77
N ILE A 69 -25.84 12.24 -10.49
CA ILE A 69 -25.36 11.17 -9.62
C ILE A 69 -24.79 11.82 -8.35
N THR A 70 -25.38 11.49 -7.21
CA THR A 70 -24.84 11.87 -5.89
C THR A 70 -24.11 10.68 -5.30
N VAL A 71 -22.87 10.91 -4.88
CA VAL A 71 -22.00 9.92 -4.25
C VAL A 71 -21.81 10.33 -2.79
N GLN A 72 -22.04 9.39 -1.88
CA GLN A 72 -21.86 9.60 -0.44
C GLN A 72 -20.44 9.27 0.02
N ALA A 73 -20.13 9.64 1.26
CA ALA A 73 -18.82 9.36 1.85
C ALA A 73 -18.51 7.85 1.79
N PRO A 74 -17.34 7.45 1.27
CA PRO A 74 -16.99 6.06 1.14
C PRO A 74 -16.56 5.46 2.48
N GLN A 75 -16.78 4.16 2.64
CA GLN A 75 -16.17 3.35 3.68
C GLN A 75 -14.91 2.69 3.11
N LEU A 76 -13.75 2.99 3.70
CA LEU A 76 -12.47 2.44 3.25
C LEU A 76 -12.24 1.03 3.80
N ARG A 77 -11.65 0.18 2.96
CA ARG A 77 -11.20 -1.18 3.31
C ARG A 77 -9.71 -1.30 3.02
N MET A 78 -8.94 -1.73 4.02
CA MET A 78 -7.51 -1.99 3.83
C MET A 78 -7.32 -3.36 3.16
N MET A 79 -6.60 -3.41 2.04
CA MET A 79 -6.35 -4.65 1.29
C MET A 79 -4.83 -4.89 1.16
N PRO A 80 -4.16 -5.26 2.28
CA PRO A 80 -2.69 -5.35 2.33
C PRO A 80 -2.13 -6.41 1.38
N GLU A 81 -2.84 -7.51 1.14
CA GLU A 81 -2.42 -8.59 0.23
C GLU A 81 -2.26 -8.11 -1.21
N GLN A 82 -2.97 -7.04 -1.58
CA GLN A 82 -2.95 -6.45 -2.92
C GLN A 82 -2.23 -5.09 -2.93
N ASN A 83 -1.78 -4.60 -1.78
CA ASN A 83 -1.27 -3.26 -1.57
C ASN A 83 -2.24 -2.16 -2.06
N ARG A 84 -3.53 -2.31 -1.74
CA ARG A 84 -4.62 -1.45 -2.24
C ARG A 84 -5.58 -1.00 -1.15
N LEU A 85 -6.32 0.06 -1.44
CA LEU A 85 -7.49 0.48 -0.67
C LEU A 85 -8.76 0.22 -1.46
N GLY A 86 -9.71 -0.49 -0.84
CA GLY A 86 -11.08 -0.58 -1.32
C GLY A 86 -11.91 0.59 -0.80
N ALA A 87 -12.90 1.02 -1.57
CA ALA A 87 -13.85 2.05 -1.19
C ALA A 87 -15.25 1.65 -1.65
N VAL A 88 -16.15 1.46 -0.68
CA VAL A 88 -17.57 1.21 -0.93
C VAL A 88 -18.35 2.45 -0.59
N MET A 89 -19.18 2.94 -1.49
CA MET A 89 -19.99 4.13 -1.29
C MET A 89 -21.43 3.94 -1.75
N ALA A 90 -22.36 4.52 -0.99
CA ALA A 90 -23.73 4.67 -1.45
C ALA A 90 -23.77 5.73 -2.57
N VAL A 91 -24.51 5.43 -3.62
CA VAL A 91 -24.77 6.34 -4.73
C VAL A 91 -26.27 6.51 -4.93
N GLU A 92 -26.66 7.64 -5.50
CA GLU A 92 -28.03 7.90 -5.88
C GLU A 92 -28.04 8.52 -7.27
N ALA A 93 -28.78 7.92 -8.21
CA ALA A 93 -29.00 8.45 -9.54
C ALA A 93 -30.38 9.11 -9.63
N GLY A 94 -30.42 10.40 -9.95
CA GLY A 94 -31.64 11.19 -10.13
C GLY A 94 -31.51 12.16 -11.30
N GLY A 95 -32.39 13.17 -11.35
CA GLY A 95 -32.39 14.18 -12.41
C GLY A 95 -33.66 14.18 -13.24
N GLN A 96 -33.78 15.15 -14.15
CA GLN A 96 -35.01 15.43 -14.89
C GLN A 96 -35.41 14.31 -15.87
N SER A 97 -34.45 13.54 -16.35
CA SER A 97 -34.70 12.38 -17.22
C SER A 97 -35.22 11.15 -16.46
N LEU A 98 -35.04 11.10 -15.14
CA LEU A 98 -35.43 9.95 -14.34
C LEU A 98 -36.77 10.21 -13.64
N ARG A 99 -37.65 9.19 -13.64
CA ARG A 99 -38.97 9.28 -12.98
C ARG A 99 -38.87 9.52 -11.48
N ARG A 100 -37.77 9.07 -10.86
CA ARG A 100 -37.45 9.18 -9.44
C ARG A 100 -35.94 9.01 -9.24
N ALA A 101 -35.47 9.27 -8.03
CA ALA A 101 -34.13 8.89 -7.62
C ALA A 101 -34.03 7.36 -7.40
N TYR A 102 -32.90 6.78 -7.77
CA TYR A 102 -32.59 5.38 -7.58
C TYR A 102 -31.33 5.24 -6.71
N PRO A 103 -31.43 4.61 -5.52
CA PRO A 103 -30.27 4.33 -4.71
C PRO A 103 -29.43 3.22 -5.36
N GLY A 104 -28.16 3.16 -4.99
CA GLY A 104 -27.23 2.20 -5.52
C GLY A 104 -25.96 2.09 -4.68
N THR A 105 -25.10 1.19 -5.12
CA THR A 105 -23.79 0.94 -4.50
C THR A 105 -22.71 1.06 -5.56
N PHE A 106 -21.61 1.71 -5.18
CA PHE A 106 -20.40 1.82 -5.97
C PHE A 106 -19.23 1.26 -5.16
N ASP A 107 -18.64 0.17 -5.64
CA ASP A 107 -17.45 -0.47 -5.07
C ASP A 107 -16.30 -0.40 -6.07
N LEU A 108 -15.15 0.01 -5.58
CA LEU A 108 -13.94 0.17 -6.36
C LEU A 108 -12.73 0.02 -5.44
N ASP A 109 -11.57 -0.25 -6.03
CA ASP A 109 -10.30 -0.24 -5.32
C ASP A 109 -9.21 0.47 -6.11
N PHE A 110 -8.21 0.97 -5.41
CA PHE A 110 -7.12 1.76 -5.99
C PHE A 110 -5.80 1.53 -5.27
N ALA A 111 -4.71 1.69 -6.03
CA ALA A 111 -3.37 1.71 -5.50
C ALA A 111 -3.01 3.14 -5.08
N LEU A 112 -1.93 3.29 -4.31
CA LEU A 112 -1.49 4.60 -3.81
C LEU A 112 -0.13 4.97 -4.35
N ARG A 113 0.04 6.26 -4.68
CA ARG A 113 1.33 6.82 -5.07
C ARG A 113 1.59 8.15 -4.37
N TYR A 114 2.86 8.44 -4.14
CA TYR A 114 3.31 9.75 -3.71
C TYR A 114 3.46 10.67 -4.92
N GLN A 115 2.95 11.90 -4.80
CA GLN A 115 3.09 12.96 -5.78
C GLN A 115 3.97 14.07 -5.20
N ALA A 116 5.21 14.13 -5.68
CA ALA A 116 6.21 15.08 -5.18
C ALA A 116 5.86 16.55 -5.47
N SER A 117 5.11 16.83 -6.56
CA SER A 117 4.78 18.20 -6.97
C SER A 117 3.97 18.99 -5.94
N ASP A 118 3.18 18.31 -5.11
CA ASP A 118 2.32 18.91 -4.09
C ASP A 118 2.34 18.17 -2.75
N MET A 119 3.28 17.25 -2.56
CA MET A 119 3.48 16.47 -1.34
C MET A 119 2.26 15.64 -0.92
N THR A 120 1.51 15.11 -1.90
CA THR A 120 0.28 14.35 -1.63
C THR A 120 0.41 12.86 -1.86
N ILE A 121 -0.37 12.10 -1.08
CA ILE A 121 -0.65 10.68 -1.33
C ILE A 121 -1.95 10.58 -2.10
N ARG A 122 -1.89 10.04 -3.32
CA ARG A 122 -3.01 10.01 -4.26
C ARG A 122 -3.37 8.60 -4.69
N ALA A 123 -4.65 8.39 -4.96
CA ALA A 123 -5.15 7.21 -5.65
C ALA A 123 -4.62 7.15 -7.09
N HIS A 124 -4.33 5.94 -7.58
CA HIS A 124 -4.04 5.63 -8.97
C HIS A 124 -4.43 4.18 -9.30
N GLU A 125 -4.34 3.83 -10.58
CA GLU A 125 -4.73 2.50 -11.11
C GLU A 125 -6.17 2.10 -10.74
N LEU A 126 -7.09 3.04 -10.75
CA LEU A 126 -8.49 2.84 -10.33
C LEU A 126 -9.11 1.59 -10.96
N ARG A 127 -9.76 0.75 -10.13
CA ARG A 127 -10.51 -0.43 -10.58
C ARG A 127 -11.92 -0.35 -10.06
N VAL A 128 -12.88 -0.26 -10.97
CA VAL A 128 -14.31 -0.36 -10.62
C VAL A 128 -14.66 -1.83 -10.49
N ASN A 129 -15.11 -2.22 -9.31
CA ASN A 129 -15.55 -3.59 -9.05
C ASN A 129 -17.02 -3.75 -9.39
N THR A 130 -17.85 -2.80 -8.94
CA THR A 130 -19.29 -2.83 -9.16
C THR A 130 -19.86 -1.42 -9.10
N LEU A 131 -20.75 -1.10 -10.04
CA LEU A 131 -21.67 0.03 -9.95
C LEU A 131 -23.07 -0.49 -10.27
N GLN A 132 -23.95 -0.46 -9.29
CA GLN A 132 -25.30 -1.00 -9.40
C GLN A 132 -26.32 -0.08 -8.77
N PHE A 133 -27.52 -0.04 -9.35
CA PHE A 133 -28.63 0.76 -8.87
C PHE A 133 -29.86 -0.12 -8.68
N GLU A 134 -30.58 0.11 -7.60
CA GLU A 134 -31.71 -0.71 -7.19
C GLU A 134 -33.01 -0.24 -7.85
N GLY A 135 -33.84 -1.19 -8.29
CA GLY A 135 -35.16 -0.89 -8.84
C GLY A 135 -35.15 -0.11 -10.17
N VAL A 136 -34.01 -0.11 -10.87
CA VAL A 136 -33.83 0.50 -12.20
C VAL A 136 -34.18 -0.51 -13.30
N PRO A 137 -34.90 -0.10 -14.38
CA PRO A 137 -35.11 -0.96 -15.54
C PRO A 137 -33.79 -1.42 -16.18
N PRO A 138 -33.69 -2.63 -16.75
CA PRO A 138 -32.45 -3.19 -17.28
C PRO A 138 -31.73 -2.28 -18.29
N GLU A 139 -32.48 -1.62 -19.17
CA GLU A 139 -31.94 -0.73 -20.20
C GLU A 139 -31.26 0.50 -19.58
N VAL A 140 -31.85 1.05 -18.52
CA VAL A 140 -31.32 2.20 -17.79
C VAL A 140 -30.14 1.78 -16.92
N SER A 141 -30.17 0.55 -16.37
CA SER A 141 -29.07 0.02 -15.56
C SER A 141 -27.77 -0.06 -16.34
N LEU A 142 -27.81 -0.51 -17.61
CA LEU A 142 -26.62 -0.56 -18.47
C LEU A 142 -26.06 0.83 -18.75
N LEU A 143 -26.93 1.80 -19.01
CA LEU A 143 -26.53 3.19 -19.20
C LEU A 143 -25.87 3.75 -17.93
N LEU A 144 -26.47 3.54 -16.75
CA LEU A 144 -25.90 4.00 -15.49
C LEU A 144 -24.55 3.33 -15.18
N ALA A 145 -24.42 2.02 -15.42
CA ALA A 145 -23.17 1.28 -15.23
C ALA A 145 -22.03 1.81 -16.13
N SER A 146 -22.34 2.31 -17.33
CA SER A 146 -21.34 2.87 -18.26
C SER A 146 -20.62 4.10 -17.70
N TYR A 147 -21.22 4.81 -16.74
CA TYR A 147 -20.58 5.95 -16.07
C TYR A 147 -19.57 5.55 -15.00
N GLY A 148 -19.47 4.27 -14.63
CA GLY A 148 -18.60 3.78 -13.57
C GLY A 148 -17.16 4.28 -13.67
N PRO A 149 -16.45 4.11 -14.80
CA PRO A 149 -15.08 4.58 -14.96
C PRO A 149 -14.93 6.10 -14.76
N GLN A 150 -15.78 6.90 -15.40
CA GLN A 150 -15.75 8.36 -15.24
C GLN A 150 -16.09 8.78 -13.80
N LEU A 151 -17.04 8.10 -13.16
CA LEU A 151 -17.40 8.35 -11.77
C LEU A 151 -16.23 8.01 -10.83
N ALA A 152 -15.52 6.90 -11.08
CA ALA A 152 -14.33 6.50 -10.34
C ALA A 152 -13.23 7.55 -10.46
N GLU A 153 -12.92 7.92 -11.71
CA GLU A 153 -11.95 8.96 -12.00
C GLU A 153 -12.33 10.25 -11.29
N GLN A 154 -13.58 10.72 -11.34
CA GLN A 154 -13.93 11.98 -10.71
C GLN A 154 -14.04 11.93 -9.18
N ALA A 155 -14.46 10.79 -8.62
CA ALA A 155 -14.49 10.59 -7.18
C ALA A 155 -13.07 10.63 -6.61
N LEU A 156 -12.07 10.20 -7.39
CA LEU A 156 -10.70 9.98 -6.91
C LEU A 156 -9.61 10.80 -7.62
N GLN A 157 -9.91 11.55 -8.68
CA GLN A 157 -9.00 12.40 -9.47
C GLN A 157 -8.27 13.43 -8.60
N GLY A 158 -8.88 13.76 -7.45
CA GLY A 158 -8.26 14.60 -6.44
C GLY A 158 -8.36 14.01 -5.05
N ALA A 159 -8.66 12.72 -4.86
CA ALA A 159 -8.60 12.11 -3.54
C ALA A 159 -7.14 12.09 -3.08
N VAL A 160 -6.75 13.22 -2.51
CA VAL A 160 -5.60 13.36 -1.65
C VAL A 160 -6.02 12.65 -0.38
N LEU A 161 -5.56 11.41 -0.25
CA LEU A 161 -5.80 10.59 0.93
C LEU A 161 -5.07 11.21 2.12
N HIS A 162 -3.92 11.83 1.85
CA HIS A 162 -3.11 12.50 2.85
C HIS A 162 -2.20 13.53 2.19
N THR A 163 -1.98 14.66 2.85
CA THR A 163 -0.94 15.63 2.48
C THR A 163 0.15 15.57 3.54
N LEU A 164 1.37 15.26 3.11
CA LEU A 164 2.53 15.31 4.00
C LEU A 164 2.84 16.77 4.30
N LYS A 165 3.05 17.10 5.58
CA LYS A 165 3.38 18.47 5.96
C LYS A 165 4.85 18.74 5.66
N PRO A 166 5.24 19.96 5.27
CA PRO A 166 6.65 20.30 5.04
C PRO A 166 7.56 19.96 6.23
N GLN A 167 7.07 20.16 7.45
CA GLN A 167 7.78 19.80 8.68
C GLN A 167 8.03 18.29 8.83
N ASP A 168 7.15 17.44 8.30
CA ASP A 168 7.30 15.98 8.33
C ASP A 168 8.36 15.52 7.30
N LEU A 169 8.65 16.36 6.29
CA LEU A 169 9.60 16.10 5.21
C LEU A 169 10.97 16.74 5.42
N ALA A 170 11.07 17.80 6.23
CA ALA A 170 12.31 18.58 6.39
C ALA A 170 13.53 17.73 6.83
N LEU A 171 13.34 16.84 7.81
CA LEU A 171 14.39 15.92 8.25
C LEU A 171 14.76 14.90 7.14
N PRO A 172 13.81 14.12 6.58
CA PRO A 172 14.06 13.30 5.40
C PRO A 172 14.78 14.03 4.26
N ASP A 173 14.34 15.23 3.92
CA ASP A 173 14.88 16.02 2.83
C ASP A 173 16.34 16.40 3.06
N SER A 174 16.70 16.76 4.30
CA SER A 174 18.09 17.07 4.69
C SER A 174 19.04 15.87 4.60
N MET A 175 18.49 14.66 4.70
CA MET A 175 19.21 13.39 4.54
C MET A 175 19.26 12.92 3.08
N GLY A 176 18.75 13.71 2.13
CA GLY A 176 18.72 13.33 0.72
C GLY A 176 17.71 12.22 0.40
N VAL A 177 16.72 12.00 1.27
CA VAL A 177 15.64 11.03 1.05
C VAL A 177 14.29 11.72 0.84
N GLN A 178 13.36 11.03 0.20
CA GLN A 178 11.99 11.49 -0.05
C GLN A 178 10.99 10.35 0.14
N PRO A 179 9.69 10.64 0.35
CA PRO A 179 8.66 9.61 0.35
C PRO A 179 8.72 8.77 -0.94
N GLY A 180 8.73 7.46 -0.78
CA GLY A 180 8.86 6.50 -1.88
C GLY A 180 7.76 5.46 -1.85
N SER A 181 8.13 4.22 -1.54
CA SER A 181 7.18 3.11 -1.50
C SER A 181 6.11 3.32 -0.44
N ILE A 182 4.86 3.03 -0.81
CA ILE A 182 3.71 3.07 0.07
C ILE A 182 3.21 1.64 0.23
N THR A 183 3.10 1.21 1.49
CA THR A 183 2.59 -0.11 1.87
C THR A 183 1.28 0.06 2.62
N VAL A 184 0.22 -0.54 2.09
CA VAL A 184 -1.05 -0.71 2.80
C VAL A 184 -0.89 -1.83 3.82
N THR A 185 -1.31 -1.55 5.05
CA THR A 185 -1.33 -2.50 6.16
C THR A 185 -2.76 -2.60 6.70
N ALA A 186 -3.01 -3.59 7.56
CA ALA A 186 -4.30 -3.71 8.25
C ALA A 186 -4.66 -2.47 9.11
N ARG A 187 -3.69 -1.63 9.48
CA ARG A 187 -3.87 -0.50 10.41
C ARG A 187 -3.76 0.89 9.76
N GLY A 188 -3.34 0.95 8.50
CA GLY A 188 -2.95 2.21 7.90
C GLY A 188 -2.01 2.06 6.71
N LEU A 189 -1.41 3.17 6.31
CA LEU A 189 -0.33 3.23 5.35
C LEU A 189 0.99 3.37 6.07
N VAL A 190 2.01 2.70 5.56
CA VAL A 190 3.42 2.96 5.89
C VAL A 190 4.07 3.50 4.63
N ILE A 191 4.66 4.68 4.74
CA ILE A 191 5.36 5.38 3.67
C ILE A 191 6.85 5.31 4.00
N ALA A 192 7.61 4.57 3.22
CA ALA A 192 9.05 4.50 3.40
C ALA A 192 9.71 5.72 2.77
N PHE A 193 10.83 6.16 3.35
CA PHE A 193 11.69 7.14 2.72
C PHE A 193 12.79 6.45 1.90
N VAL A 194 12.99 6.91 0.67
CA VAL A 194 13.96 6.39 -0.29
C VAL A 194 14.90 7.50 -0.75
N ASN A 195 16.12 7.16 -1.17
CA ASN A 195 17.06 8.15 -1.71
C ASN A 195 16.45 8.92 -2.87
N LYS A 196 16.66 10.24 -2.91
CA LYS A 196 16.26 11.07 -4.04
C LYS A 196 17.04 10.64 -5.29
N PRO A 197 16.38 10.52 -6.46
CA PRO A 197 17.08 10.24 -7.70
C PRO A 197 18.10 11.34 -7.98
N MET A 198 19.33 10.96 -8.31
CA MET A 198 20.35 11.90 -8.78
C MET A 198 19.88 12.45 -10.13
N SER A 199 19.63 13.76 -10.19
CA SER A 199 19.27 14.48 -11.43
C SER A 199 20.51 14.92 -12.18
#